data_AF-A0AAJ8KZK5-F1
#
_entry.id   AF-A0AAJ8KZK5-F1
#
_cell.length_a   1.000
_cell.length_b   1.000
_cell.length_c   1.000
_cell.angle_alpha   90.00
_cell.angle_beta   90.00
_cell.angle_gamma   90.00
#
_symmetry.space_group_name_H-M   'P 1'
#
loop_
_entity.id
_entity.type
_entity.pdbx_description
1 polymer ?
#
loop_
_entity_poly.entity_id
_entity_poly.type
_entity_poly.pdbx_seq_one_letter_code
_entity_poly.pdbx_strand_id
1 'polypeptide(L)' 'MEGIFNRPNNIRAKQIAYQADKAPVYLRGNGKIWFRAYMVLFSVSLAGSGFQLVQYIRGKAKKIGE' A
#
# COMPACT_ATOMS: atom_id res chain seq x y z
N MET A 1 -5.89 30.89 -19.56
CA MET A 1 -5.68 29.95 -18.45
C MET A 1 -4.22 29.53 -18.46
N GLU A 2 -3.35 30.37 -17.93
CA GLU A 2 -1.91 30.09 -17.87
C GLU A 2 -1.63 28.98 -16.85
N GLY A 3 -0.76 28.04 -17.24
CA GLY A 3 -0.41 26.84 -16.49
C GLY A 3 0.35 27.15 -15.18
N ILE A 4 -0.42 27.39 -14.11
CA ILE A 4 0.09 27.53 -12.74
C ILE A 4 0.40 26.16 -12.09
N PHE A 5 -0.13 25.05 -12.62
CA PHE A 5 -0.16 23.79 -11.87
C PHE A 5 1.14 22.97 -11.85
N ASN A 6 2.19 23.33 -12.61
CA ASN A 6 3.40 22.49 -12.67
C ASN A 6 4.68 23.26 -13.05
N ARG A 7 5.11 24.19 -12.18
CA ARG A 7 6.43 24.83 -12.29
C ARG A 7 7.26 24.57 -11.01
N PRO A 8 8.47 23.98 -11.12
CA PRO A 8 9.13 23.53 -12.34
C PRO A 8 8.47 22.29 -12.95
N ASN A 9 8.35 22.25 -14.28
CA ASN A 9 7.74 21.13 -15.00
C ASN A 9 8.70 19.93 -15.01
N ASN A 10 8.51 19.03 -14.06
CA ASN A 10 9.33 17.82 -13.91
C ASN A 10 8.73 16.58 -14.60
N ILE A 11 7.69 16.74 -15.43
CA ILE A 11 6.99 15.58 -16.04
C ILE A 11 7.94 14.76 -16.91
N ARG A 12 8.73 15.40 -17.79
CA ARG A 12 9.67 14.70 -18.66
C ARG A 12 10.71 13.93 -17.86
N ALA A 13 11.27 14.54 -16.80
CA ALA A 13 12.24 13.89 -15.93
C ALA A 13 11.64 12.67 -15.22
N LYS A 14 10.39 12.78 -14.73
CA LYS A 14 9.66 11.65 -14.13
C LYS A 14 9.38 10.55 -15.14
N GLN A 15 8.99 10.87 -16.37
CA GLN A 15 8.75 9.88 -17.43
C GLN A 15 10.02 9.10 -17.77
N ILE A 16 11.15 9.80 -17.93
CA ILE A 16 12.45 9.16 -18.20
C ILE A 16 12.85 8.26 -17.03
N ALA A 17 12.78 8.75 -15.79
CA ALA A 17 13.10 7.95 -14.61
C ALA A 17 12.18 6.73 -14.47
N TYR A 18 10.89 6.89 -14.78
CA TYR A 18 9.89 5.81 -14.71
C TYR A 18 10.07 4.75 -15.80
N GLN A 19 10.53 5.15 -17.00
CA GLN A 19 10.82 4.24 -18.11
C GLN A 19 12.17 3.55 -17.94
N ALA A 20 13.15 4.21 -17.32
CA ALA A 20 14.47 3.64 -17.03
C ALA A 20 14.43 2.57 -15.92
N ASP A 21 13.47 2.66 -14.99
CA ASP A 21 13.31 1.68 -13.92
C ASP A 21 12.70 0.36 -14.43
N LYS A 22 13.48 -0.72 -14.34
CA LYS A 22 13.08 -2.08 -14.75
C LYS A 22 12.21 -2.78 -13.71
N ALA A 23 11.99 -2.19 -12.54
CA ALA A 23 11.10 -2.77 -11.54
C ALA A 23 9.66 -2.92 -12.08
N PRO A 24 8.87 -3.83 -11.51
CA PRO A 24 7.42 -3.87 -11.73
C PRO A 24 6.79 -2.49 -11.49
N VAL A 25 5.79 -2.14 -12.29
CA VAL A 25 5.11 -0.83 -12.30
C VAL A 25 4.74 -0.34 -10.89
N TYR A 26 4.26 -1.23 -10.02
CA TYR A 26 3.84 -0.91 -8.64
C TYR A 26 4.99 -0.68 -7.65
N LEU A 27 6.24 -1.00 -8.02
CA LEU A 27 7.44 -0.76 -7.22
C LEU A 27 8.28 0.43 -7.69
N ARG A 28 7.97 1.01 -8.85
CA ARG A 28 8.76 2.10 -9.43
C ARG A 28 8.69 3.39 -8.63
N GLY A 29 9.75 4.20 -8.69
CA GLY A 29 9.85 5.44 -7.94
C GLY A 29 9.73 5.20 -6.44
N ASN A 30 8.78 5.87 -5.78
CA ASN A 30 8.51 5.67 -4.35
C ASN A 30 7.64 4.42 -4.08
N GLY A 31 7.29 3.60 -5.08
CA GLY A 31 6.41 2.45 -4.90
C GLY A 31 6.88 1.45 -3.84
N LYS A 32 8.20 1.27 -3.67
CA LYS A 32 8.77 0.35 -2.67
C LYS A 32 8.36 0.67 -1.23
N ILE A 33 8.37 1.93 -0.82
CA ILE A 33 8.04 2.28 0.58
C ILE A 33 6.56 2.04 0.86
N TRP A 34 5.70 2.40 -0.08
CA TRP A 34 4.26 2.20 0.02
C TRP A 34 3.88 0.72 -0.04
N PHE A 35 4.54 -0.06 -0.89
CA PHE A 35 4.36 -1.50 -0.95
C PHE A 35 4.75 -2.17 0.37
N ARG A 36 5.86 -1.76 0.99
CA ARG A 36 6.27 -2.28 2.31
C ARG A 36 5.24 -1.94 3.39
N ALA A 37 4.78 -0.69 3.44
CA ALA A 37 3.74 -0.28 4.39
C ALA A 37 2.44 -1.07 4.19
N TYR A 38 2.01 -1.24 2.94
CA TYR A 38 0.86 -2.07 2.60
C TYR A 38 1.03 -3.52 3.06
N MET A 39 2.16 -4.15 2.79
CA MET A 39 2.43 -5.53 3.19
C MET A 39 2.41 -5.71 4.71
N VAL A 40 2.91 -4.73 5.47
CA VAL A 40 2.84 -4.74 6.94
C VAL A 40 1.39 -4.70 7.41
N LEU A 41 0.60 -3.73 6.92
CA LEU A 41 -0.81 -3.61 7.29
C LEU A 41 -1.64 -4.82 6.88
N PHE A 42 -1.41 -5.35 5.68
CA PHE A 42 -2.02 -6.56 5.18
C PHE A 42 -1.73 -7.76 6.09
N SER A 43 -0.46 -7.95 6.46
CA SER A 43 -0.05 -9.07 7.32
C SER A 43 -0.67 -8.97 8.72
N VAL A 44 -0.70 -7.77 9.31
CA VAL A 44 -1.35 -7.53 10.61
C VAL A 44 -2.85 -7.81 10.54
N SER A 45 -3.51 -7.35 9.48
CA SER A 45 -4.95 -7.58 9.27
C SER A 45 -5.28 -9.07 9.11
N LEU A 46 -4.49 -9.79 8.32
CA LEU A 46 -4.68 -11.23 8.08
C LEU A 46 -4.42 -12.04 9.36
N ALA A 47 -3.34 -11.74 10.09
CA ALA A 47 -3.04 -12.41 11.35
C ALA A 47 -4.11 -12.13 12.43
N GLY A 48 -4.53 -10.87 12.57
CA GLY A 48 -5.55 -10.48 13.54
C GLY A 48 -6.91 -11.09 13.25
N SER A 49 -7.38 -11.03 12.00
CA SER A 49 -8.65 -11.64 11.59
C SER A 49 -8.63 -13.16 11.71
N GLY A 50 -7.53 -13.81 11.31
CA GLY A 50 -7.35 -15.25 11.47
C GLY A 50 -7.35 -15.68 12.94
N PHE A 51 -6.63 -14.96 13.81
CA PHE A 51 -6.64 -15.20 15.24
C PHE A 51 -8.04 -15.05 15.84
N GLN A 52 -8.75 -13.97 15.50
CA GLN A 52 -10.11 -13.73 15.97
C GLN A 52 -11.06 -14.85 15.53
N LEU A 53 -10.97 -15.29 14.27
CA LEU A 53 -11.78 -16.39 13.76
C LEU A 53 -11.50 -17.70 14.51
N VAL A 54 -10.23 -18.02 14.76
CA VAL A 54 -9.85 -19.22 15.53
C VAL A 54 -10.40 -19.16 16.96
N GLN A 55 -10.31 -18.00 17.61
CA GLN A 55 -10.84 -17.85 18.97
C GLN A 55 -12.37 -17.92 19.01
N TYR A 56 -13.05 -17.42 17.97
CA TYR A 56 -14.49 -17.56 17.81
C TYR A 56 -14.90 -19.02 17.68
N ILE A 57 -14.24 -19.79 16.80
CA ILE A 57 -14.49 -21.24 16.63
C ILE A 57 -14.27 -22.00 17.94
N ARG A 58 -13.26 -21.61 18.73
CA ARG A 58 -12.96 -22.23 20.03
C ARG A 58 -13.92 -21.79 21.15
N GLY A 59 -14.90 -20.96 20.86
CA GLY A 59 -15.86 -20.43 21.84
C GLY A 59 -15.24 -19.46 22.86
N LYS A 60 -14.03 -18.96 22.60
CA LYS A 60 -13.26 -18.10 23.52
C LYS A 60 -13.38 -16.61 23.20
N ALA A 61 -13.95 -16.24 22.06
CA ALA A 61 -14.17 -14.86 21.68
C ALA A 61 -15.67 -14.55 21.63
N LYS A 62 -16.09 -13.49 22.35
CA LYS A 62 -17.43 -12.91 22.23
C LYS A 62 -17.48 -12.09 20.94
N LYS A 63 -18.59 -12.13 20.20
CA LYS A 63 -18.79 -11.21 19.07
C LYS A 63 -18.75 -9.78 19.62
N ILE A 64 -18.01 -8.90 18.96
CA ILE A 64 -18.07 -7.47 19.28
C ILE A 64 -19.48 -7.00 18.89
N GLY A 65 -20.35 -6.74 19.87
CA GLY A 65 -21.73 -6.30 19.65
C GLY A 65 -22.86 -7.16 20.25
N GLU A 66 -22.53 -8.24 20.99
CA GLU A 66 -23.47 -9.01 21.84
C GLU A 66 -23.22 -8.76 23.34
#